data_AF-H3BZ92-F1
#
_entry.id   AF-H3BZ92-F1
#
_cell.length_a   1.000
_cell.length_b   1.000
_cell.length_c   1.000
_cell.angle_alpha   90.00
_cell.angle_beta   90.00
_cell.angle_gamma   90.00
#
_symmetry.space_group_name_H-M   'P 1'
#
loop_
_entity.id
_entity.type
_entity.pdbx_description
1 polymer ?
#
loop_
_entity_poly.entity_id
_entity_poly.type
_entity_poly.pdbx_seq_one_letter_code
_entity_poly.pdbx_strand_id
1 'polypeptide(L)'
;QPAHPKVLKVAVIGAPNAGKSTLSNQLLGRKVFAVSRKVHTTRNRALGVLTEGDTQIILLDTPGLTTVSKVKRHQLEKSLLVDPWNTVKEADLMVVMVDVSDRWMCGRLDMEVLKCLSQHPDTPAILVLNKTYFISKAKTGSWEYHSEVLTDQSPEDICTNLVREKLLECLPQEVPYSVTQVTPV
;
A
#
# COMPACT_ATOMS: atom_id res chain seq x y z
N GLN A 1 -5.76 -5.75 -27.12
CA GLN A 1 -6.58 -5.55 -25.91
C GLN A 1 -7.37 -6.83 -25.66
N PRO A 2 -7.67 -7.21 -24.39
CA PRO A 2 -8.47 -8.40 -24.08
C PRO A 2 -9.92 -8.21 -24.55
N ALA A 3 -10.70 -9.30 -24.64
CA ALA A 3 -12.09 -9.26 -25.11
C ALA A 3 -13.03 -8.45 -24.19
N HIS A 4 -12.77 -8.45 -22.89
CA HIS A 4 -13.55 -7.74 -21.87
C HIS A 4 -12.62 -6.92 -20.95
N PRO A 5 -12.01 -5.83 -21.43
CA PRO A 5 -11.04 -5.07 -20.66
C PRO A 5 -11.70 -4.41 -19.44
N LYS A 6 -11.09 -4.56 -18.26
CA LYS A 6 -11.48 -3.86 -17.03
C LYS A 6 -10.35 -2.93 -16.60
N VAL A 7 -10.70 -1.75 -16.10
CA VAL A 7 -9.73 -0.75 -15.62
C VAL A 7 -10.22 -0.17 -14.30
N LEU A 8 -9.30 -0.04 -13.34
CA LEU A 8 -9.52 0.64 -12.07
C LEU A 8 -8.37 1.62 -11.81
N LYS A 9 -8.68 2.90 -11.65
CA LYS A 9 -7.72 3.94 -11.27
C LYS A 9 -7.79 4.18 -9.77
N VAL A 10 -6.66 4.02 -9.09
CA VAL A 10 -6.57 4.13 -7.63
C VAL A 10 -5.64 5.28 -7.27
N ALA A 11 -6.18 6.33 -6.66
CA ALA A 11 -5.38 7.42 -6.11
C ALA A 11 -4.87 7.05 -4.72
N VAL A 12 -3.55 7.03 -4.53
CA VAL A 12 -2.95 6.85 -3.21
C VAL A 12 -2.66 8.23 -2.62
N ILE A 13 -3.42 8.60 -1.58
CA ILE A 13 -3.36 9.92 -0.94
C ILE A 13 -2.98 9.81 0.54
N GLY A 14 -2.53 10.92 1.11
CA GLY A 14 -2.09 10.99 2.50
C GLY A 14 -0.99 12.04 2.71
N ALA A 15 -0.73 12.38 3.96
CA ALA A 15 0.32 13.32 4.34
C ALA A 15 1.71 12.91 3.79
N PRO A 16 2.67 13.85 3.66
CA PRO A 16 4.06 13.51 3.34
C PRO A 16 4.58 12.42 4.29
N ASN A 17 5.36 11.47 3.74
CA ASN A 17 5.91 10.33 4.49
C ASN A 17 4.92 9.32 5.08
N ALA A 18 3.63 9.36 4.71
CA ALA A 18 2.63 8.35 5.12
C ALA A 18 2.92 6.92 4.59
N GLY A 19 3.84 6.77 3.64
CA GLY A 19 4.23 5.48 3.06
C GLY A 19 3.56 5.14 1.73
N LYS A 20 2.96 6.14 1.05
CA LYS A 20 2.30 6.02 -0.27
C LYS A 20 3.11 5.22 -1.29
N SER A 21 4.27 5.75 -1.67
CA SER A 21 5.16 5.12 -2.66
C SER A 21 5.71 3.76 -2.19
N THR A 22 5.78 3.51 -0.88
CA THR A 22 6.15 2.19 -0.34
C THR A 22 5.04 1.17 -0.60
N LEU A 23 3.79 1.50 -0.27
CA LEU A 23 2.64 0.65 -0.56
C LEU A 23 2.51 0.42 -2.06
N SER A 24 2.60 1.47 -2.87
CA SER A 24 2.49 1.35 -4.32
C SER A 24 3.57 0.43 -4.92
N ASN A 25 4.81 0.50 -4.43
CA ASN A 25 5.87 -0.43 -4.86
C ASN A 25 5.60 -1.87 -4.43
N GLN A 26 5.07 -2.08 -3.23
CA GLN A 26 4.71 -3.42 -2.74
C GLN A 26 3.58 -4.02 -3.60
N LEU A 27 2.53 -3.25 -3.90
CA LEU A 27 1.45 -3.68 -4.78
C LEU A 27 1.92 -3.99 -6.21
N LEU A 28 2.90 -3.25 -6.72
CA LEU A 28 3.50 -3.52 -8.04
C LEU A 28 4.48 -4.70 -8.03
N GLY A 29 4.81 -5.26 -6.86
CA GLY A 29 5.81 -6.33 -6.71
C GLY A 29 7.24 -5.90 -7.04
N ARG A 30 7.49 -4.61 -7.30
CA ARG A 30 8.80 -4.08 -7.70
C ARG A 30 8.93 -2.60 -7.37
N LYS A 31 10.19 -2.14 -7.26
CA LYS A 31 10.48 -0.74 -6.97
C LYS A 31 10.35 0.12 -8.23
N VAL A 32 9.27 0.88 -8.35
CA VAL A 32 8.98 1.84 -9.43
C VAL A 32 9.09 3.29 -8.94
N PHE A 33 8.53 3.58 -7.76
CA PHE A 33 8.50 4.92 -7.18
C PHE A 33 9.67 5.16 -6.20
N ALA A 34 10.13 6.41 -6.14
CA ALA A 34 11.14 6.82 -5.17
C ALA A 34 10.59 6.76 -3.73
N VAL A 35 11.35 6.16 -2.81
CA VAL A 35 11.00 6.04 -1.40
C VAL A 35 12.16 6.57 -0.56
N SER A 36 11.87 7.50 0.36
CA SER A 36 12.84 8.03 1.32
C SER A 36 12.12 8.55 2.56
N ARG A 37 12.85 8.63 3.68
CA ARG A 37 12.38 9.27 4.91
C ARG A 37 12.37 10.80 4.81
N LYS A 38 13.02 11.38 3.80
CA LYS A 38 13.00 12.82 3.55
C LYS A 38 11.61 13.23 3.06
N VAL A 39 11.05 14.29 3.65
CA VAL A 39 9.80 14.89 3.17
C VAL A 39 9.92 15.32 1.71
N HIS A 40 8.81 15.26 0.98
CA HIS A 40 8.71 15.66 -0.45
C HIS A 40 9.57 14.81 -1.40
N THR A 41 9.66 13.50 -1.13
CA THR A 41 10.32 12.53 -2.03
C THR A 41 9.57 12.41 -3.36
N THR A 42 8.24 12.28 -3.34
CA THR A 42 7.39 12.31 -4.54
C THR A 42 7.07 13.75 -4.89
N ARG A 43 7.65 14.25 -5.99
CA ARG A 43 7.50 15.66 -6.41
C ARG A 43 6.46 15.87 -7.50
N ASN A 44 6.25 14.86 -8.34
CA ASN A 44 5.28 14.88 -9.42
C ASN A 44 4.37 13.66 -9.30
N ARG A 45 3.16 13.77 -9.85
CA ARG A 45 2.31 12.60 -10.11
C ARG A 45 3.07 11.56 -10.93
N ALA A 46 3.02 10.30 -10.50
CA ALA A 46 3.56 9.16 -11.24
C ALA A 46 2.51 8.05 -11.30
N LEU A 47 2.55 7.24 -12.37
CA LEU A 47 1.63 6.13 -12.56
C LEU A 47 2.37 4.79 -12.48
N GLY A 48 1.73 3.81 -11.87
CA GLY A 48 2.16 2.42 -11.84
C GLY A 48 1.02 1.55 -12.31
N VAL A 49 1.29 0.62 -13.22
CA VAL A 49 0.25 -0.25 -13.78
C VAL A 49 0.51 -1.67 -13.34
N LEU A 50 -0.47 -2.25 -12.65
CA LEU A 50 -0.60 -3.68 -12.40
C LEU A 50 -1.59 -4.24 -13.41
N THR A 51 -1.27 -5.37 -14.03
CA THR A 51 -2.15 -6.03 -15.00
C THR A 51 -2.26 -7.49 -14.63
N GLU A 52 -3.50 -7.95 -14.44
CA GLU A 52 -3.83 -9.33 -14.08
C GLU A 52 -5.01 -9.78 -14.95
N GLY A 53 -4.78 -10.78 -15.80
CA GLY A 53 -5.77 -11.24 -16.78
C GLY A 53 -6.28 -10.12 -17.70
N ASP A 54 -7.60 -9.87 -17.66
CA ASP A 54 -8.30 -8.84 -18.44
C ASP A 54 -8.35 -7.47 -17.74
N THR A 55 -7.74 -7.35 -16.56
CA THR A 55 -7.91 -6.21 -15.65
C THR A 55 -6.61 -5.42 -15.48
N GLN A 56 -6.70 -4.09 -15.57
CA GLN A 56 -5.61 -3.17 -15.22
C GLN A 56 -5.97 -2.34 -13.99
N ILE A 57 -5.06 -2.33 -13.01
CA ILE A 57 -5.10 -1.41 -11.88
C ILE A 57 -4.02 -0.36 -12.09
N ILE A 58 -4.45 0.90 -12.23
CA ILE A 58 -3.57 2.05 -12.41
C ILE A 58 -3.44 2.76 -11.06
N LEU A 59 -2.30 2.55 -10.40
CA LEU A 59 -1.94 3.25 -9.18
C LEU A 59 -1.42 4.64 -9.54
N LEU A 60 -2.08 5.67 -9.02
CA LEU A 60 -1.68 7.06 -9.18
C LEU A 60 -0.96 7.49 -7.89
N ASP A 61 0.37 7.45 -7.91
CA ASP A 61 1.20 7.89 -6.80
C ASP A 61 1.32 9.42 -6.82
N THR A 62 0.92 10.04 -5.71
CA THR A 62 0.83 11.50 -5.60
C THR A 62 1.82 12.05 -4.58
N PRO A 63 2.27 13.30 -4.76
CA PRO A 63 2.90 14.03 -3.68
C PRO A 63 2.02 14.03 -2.42
N GLY A 64 2.66 14.06 -1.25
CA GLY A 64 1.90 14.18 -0.01
C GLY A 64 1.12 15.48 0.05
N LEU A 65 -0.15 15.39 0.44
CA LEU A 65 -1.03 16.55 0.62
C LEU A 65 -0.38 17.56 1.58
N THR A 66 -0.29 18.81 1.14
CA THR A 66 0.48 19.85 1.84
C THR A 66 -0.21 21.20 1.73
N THR A 67 0.16 22.13 2.60
CA THR A 67 -0.45 23.46 2.65
C THR A 67 0.39 24.49 1.90
N VAL A 68 -0.25 25.59 1.48
CA VAL A 68 0.43 26.74 0.84
C VAL A 68 1.58 27.25 1.71
N SER A 69 1.37 27.32 3.03
CA SER A 69 2.39 27.76 3.99
C SER A 69 3.61 26.85 4.01
N LYS A 70 3.41 25.51 3.98
CA LYS A 70 4.51 24.54 3.91
C LYS A 70 5.27 24.64 2.59
N VAL A 71 4.56 24.80 1.47
CA VAL A 71 5.18 24.98 0.15
C VAL A 71 6.03 26.25 0.08
N LYS A 72 5.52 27.38 0.57
CA LYS A 72 6.30 28.65 0.64
C LYS A 72 7.51 28.53 1.55
N ARG A 73 7.32 27.98 2.76
CA ARG A 73 8.39 27.82 3.76
C ARG A 73 9.55 26.97 3.26
N HIS A 74 9.25 25.91 2.52
CA HIS A 74 10.25 24.96 2.02
C HIS A 74 10.63 25.18 0.56
N GLN A 75 10.19 26.30 -0.05
CA GLN A 75 10.47 26.67 -1.45
C GLN A 75 10.16 25.53 -2.44
N LEU A 76 9.03 24.87 -2.22
CA LEU A 76 8.63 23.73 -3.03
C LEU A 76 7.84 24.18 -4.26
N GLU A 77 7.76 23.28 -5.25
CA GLU A 77 6.97 23.52 -6.46
C GLU A 77 5.47 23.63 -6.14
N LYS A 78 4.78 24.54 -6.84
CA LYS A 78 3.34 24.74 -6.67
C LYS A 78 2.50 23.56 -7.17
N SER A 79 3.05 22.74 -8.07
CA SER A 79 2.45 21.48 -8.55
C SER A 79 2.05 20.56 -7.38
N LEU A 80 2.81 20.55 -6.29
CA LEU A 80 2.50 19.77 -5.09
C LEU A 80 1.14 20.12 -4.44
N LEU A 81 0.63 21.33 -4.69
CA LEU A 81 -0.67 21.78 -4.19
C LEU A 81 -1.81 21.39 -5.12
N VAL A 82 -1.55 20.95 -6.34
CA VAL A 82 -2.54 20.76 -7.41
C VAL A 82 -2.60 19.29 -7.84
N ASP A 83 -1.44 18.65 -7.99
CA ASP A 83 -1.30 17.26 -8.45
C ASP A 83 -2.14 16.25 -7.67
N PRO A 84 -2.18 16.29 -6.31
CA PRO A 84 -3.03 15.35 -5.57
C PRO A 84 -4.51 15.52 -5.89
N TRP A 85 -4.99 16.75 -6.06
CA TRP A 85 -6.38 17.05 -6.36
C TRP A 85 -6.78 16.61 -7.76
N ASN A 86 -5.94 16.90 -8.75
CA ASN A 86 -6.18 16.43 -10.12
C ASN A 86 -6.17 14.91 -10.21
N THR A 87 -5.32 14.26 -9.42
CA THR A 87 -5.23 12.80 -9.38
C THR A 87 -6.50 12.16 -8.84
N VAL A 88 -7.10 12.72 -7.78
CA VAL A 88 -8.32 12.19 -7.18
C VAL A 88 -9.51 12.31 -8.13
N LYS A 89 -9.61 13.40 -8.91
CA LYS A 89 -10.66 13.58 -9.93
C LYS A 89 -10.64 12.51 -11.02
N GLU A 90 -9.48 11.94 -11.30
CA GLU A 90 -9.31 10.89 -12.31
C GLU A 90 -9.48 9.48 -11.72
N ALA A 91 -9.62 9.34 -10.39
CA ALA A 91 -9.62 8.06 -9.71
C ALA A 91 -11.03 7.50 -9.48
N ASP A 92 -11.13 6.19 -9.63
CA ASP A 92 -12.33 5.42 -9.32
C ASP A 92 -12.37 5.04 -7.82
N LEU A 93 -11.21 5.05 -7.15
CA LEU A 93 -11.03 4.69 -5.74
C LEU A 93 -9.89 5.49 -5.09
N MET A 94 -10.08 5.92 -3.85
CA MET A 94 -9.04 6.51 -3.02
C MET A 94 -8.50 5.52 -1.98
N VAL A 95 -7.18 5.41 -1.90
CA VAL A 95 -6.48 4.77 -0.78
C VAL A 95 -5.89 5.86 0.10
N VAL A 96 -6.45 6.02 1.29
CA VAL A 96 -6.08 7.05 2.27
C VAL A 96 -5.06 6.46 3.24
N MET A 97 -3.79 6.79 3.04
CA MET A 97 -2.72 6.33 3.91
C MET A 97 -2.49 7.26 5.09
N VAL A 98 -2.49 6.68 6.29
CA VAL A 98 -2.24 7.37 7.55
C VAL A 98 -1.03 6.74 8.24
N ASP A 99 -0.05 7.58 8.56
CA ASP A 99 1.02 7.21 9.46
C ASP A 99 0.55 7.34 10.91
N VAL A 100 0.28 6.21 11.56
CA VAL A 100 -0.16 6.17 12.95
C VAL A 100 0.97 6.34 13.96
N SER A 101 2.24 6.31 13.50
CA SER A 101 3.40 6.59 14.36
C SER A 101 3.59 8.09 14.61
N ASP A 102 2.94 8.94 13.80
CA ASP A 102 2.94 10.38 14.01
C ASP A 102 2.08 10.76 15.22
N ARG A 103 2.77 11.00 16.35
CA ARG A 103 2.15 11.37 17.62
C ARG A 103 1.30 12.65 17.53
N TRP A 104 1.58 13.53 16.57
CA TRP A 104 0.84 14.77 16.37
C TRP A 104 -0.49 14.56 15.64
N MET A 105 -0.59 13.48 14.86
CA MET A 105 -1.81 13.06 14.16
C MET A 105 -2.55 11.91 14.85
N CYS A 106 -2.02 11.43 15.99
CA CYS A 106 -2.60 10.30 16.73
C CYS A 106 -4.00 10.68 17.25
N GLY A 107 -5.03 10.28 16.51
CA GLY A 107 -6.44 10.55 16.81
C GLY A 107 -7.18 11.44 15.81
N ARG A 108 -6.53 11.96 14.75
CA ARG A 108 -7.19 12.78 13.72
C ARG A 108 -6.57 12.55 12.35
N LEU A 109 -7.37 12.65 11.28
CA LEU A 109 -6.83 12.72 9.92
C LEU A 109 -6.19 14.10 9.67
N ASP A 110 -5.16 14.13 8.82
CA ASP A 110 -4.57 15.39 8.35
C ASP A 110 -5.65 16.27 7.70
N MET A 111 -5.64 17.58 7.98
CA MET A 111 -6.68 18.49 7.51
C MET A 111 -6.77 18.57 5.98
N GLU A 112 -5.65 18.45 5.26
CA GLU A 112 -5.67 18.42 3.79
C GLU A 112 -6.23 17.10 3.27
N VAL A 113 -6.02 15.99 4.00
CA VAL A 113 -6.70 14.71 3.69
C VAL A 113 -8.20 14.84 3.89
N LEU A 114 -8.65 15.41 5.02
CA LEU A 114 -10.07 15.62 5.28
C LEU A 114 -10.73 16.53 4.24
N LYS A 115 -10.04 17.60 3.85
CA LYS A 115 -10.48 18.50 2.77
C LYS A 115 -10.53 17.78 1.43
N CYS A 116 -9.58 16.88 1.15
CA CYS A 116 -9.60 16.04 -0.04
C CYS A 116 -10.83 15.15 -0.09
N LEU A 117 -11.13 14.46 1.00
CA LEU A 117 -12.30 13.59 1.12
C LEU A 117 -13.62 14.36 1.02
N SER A 118 -13.72 15.52 1.68
CA SER A 118 -14.96 16.31 1.65
C SER A 118 -15.26 16.92 0.28
N GLN A 119 -14.25 17.12 -0.56
CA GLN A 119 -14.41 17.63 -1.92
C GLN A 119 -14.70 16.54 -2.96
N HIS A 120 -14.54 15.26 -2.60
CA HIS A 120 -14.81 14.13 -3.49
C HIS A 120 -15.71 13.09 -2.80
N PRO A 121 -16.95 13.47 -2.41
CA PRO A 121 -17.86 12.60 -1.67
C PRO A 121 -18.30 11.37 -2.46
N ASP A 122 -18.29 11.44 -3.79
CA ASP A 122 -18.74 10.37 -4.68
C ASP A 122 -17.64 9.34 -4.99
N THR A 123 -16.38 9.63 -4.66
CA THR A 123 -15.26 8.70 -4.87
C THR A 123 -15.11 7.83 -3.62
N PRO A 124 -15.24 6.49 -3.73
CA PRO A 124 -15.08 5.61 -2.57
C PRO A 124 -13.66 5.71 -2.00
N ALA A 125 -13.53 5.53 -0.68
CA ALA A 125 -12.26 5.66 0.02
C ALA A 125 -12.01 4.49 0.98
N ILE A 126 -10.78 3.98 0.98
CA ILE A 126 -10.31 2.96 1.91
C ILE A 126 -9.23 3.59 2.80
N LEU A 127 -9.41 3.50 4.11
CA LEU A 127 -8.43 3.95 5.09
C LEU A 127 -7.39 2.87 5.36
N VAL A 128 -6.12 3.20 5.16
CA VAL A 128 -4.97 2.31 5.43
C VAL A 128 -4.13 2.89 6.55
N LEU A 129 -4.14 2.22 7.70
CA LEU A 129 -3.29 2.53 8.85
C LEU A 129 -1.91 1.90 8.65
N ASN A 130 -0.88 2.72 8.51
CA ASN A 130 0.47 2.28 8.18
C ASN A 130 1.47 2.50 9.33
N LYS A 131 2.62 1.81 9.26
CA LYS A 131 3.75 1.82 10.19
C LYS A 131 3.45 1.07 11.50
N THR A 132 3.63 1.74 12.64
CA THR A 132 3.71 1.08 13.95
C THR A 132 2.34 0.89 14.60
N TYR A 133 1.26 0.67 13.83
CA TYR A 133 -0.10 0.57 14.39
C TYR A 133 -0.20 -0.57 15.40
N PHE A 134 0.12 -1.79 14.96
CA PHE A 134 0.09 -2.96 15.83
C PHE A 134 1.00 -2.79 17.05
N ILE A 135 2.20 -2.23 16.87
CA ILE A 135 3.13 -1.93 17.96
C ILE A 135 2.51 -0.95 18.96
N SER A 136 1.84 0.11 18.50
CA SER A 136 1.19 1.10 19.38
C SER A 136 -0.07 0.58 20.10
N LYS A 137 -0.66 -0.52 19.63
CA LYS A 137 -1.81 -1.18 20.26
C LYS A 137 -1.41 -2.38 21.12
N ALA A 138 -0.13 -2.75 21.13
CA ALA A 138 0.37 -3.82 21.99
C ALA A 138 0.10 -3.50 23.46
N LYS A 139 -0.33 -4.51 24.21
CA LYS A 139 -0.61 -4.40 25.65
C LYS A 139 0.64 -4.75 26.45
N THR A 140 0.76 -4.21 27.66
CA THR A 140 1.82 -4.62 28.59
C THR A 140 1.64 -6.09 28.98
N GLY A 141 2.71 -6.87 28.85
CA GLY A 141 2.74 -8.30 29.18
C GLY A 141 4.12 -8.91 28.93
N SER A 142 4.35 -10.11 29.45
CA SER A 142 5.53 -10.90 29.13
C SER A 142 5.47 -11.35 27.67
N TRP A 143 6.63 -11.45 27.02
CA TRP A 143 6.69 -11.99 25.66
C TRP A 143 6.34 -13.48 25.66
N GLU A 144 5.51 -13.88 24.70
CA GLU A 144 5.10 -15.27 24.53
C GLU A 144 6.14 -16.10 23.76
N TYR A 145 6.96 -15.44 22.92
CA TYR A 145 7.95 -16.08 22.06
C TYR A 145 9.31 -15.36 22.13
N HIS A 146 10.39 -16.08 21.80
CA HIS A 146 11.73 -15.49 21.65
C HIS A 146 11.79 -14.51 20.47
N SER A 147 12.67 -13.52 20.51
CA SER A 147 12.79 -12.44 19.50
C SER A 147 13.02 -12.92 18.07
N GLU A 148 13.52 -14.15 17.90
CA GLU A 148 13.88 -14.74 16.62
C GLU A 148 12.80 -15.65 16.03
N VAL A 149 11.72 -15.93 16.78
CA VAL A 149 10.61 -16.75 16.29
C VAL A 149 9.82 -15.96 15.25
N LEU A 150 9.79 -16.46 14.02
CA LEU A 150 8.99 -15.89 12.91
C LEU A 150 7.65 -16.61 12.73
N THR A 151 7.61 -17.91 12.99
CA THR A 151 6.45 -18.79 12.82
C THR A 151 6.60 -19.99 13.76
N ASP A 152 5.48 -20.63 14.09
CA ASP A 152 5.40 -21.89 14.84
C ASP A 152 5.43 -23.13 13.92
N GLN A 153 5.40 -22.93 12.59
CA GLN A 153 5.48 -24.01 11.61
C GLN A 153 6.87 -24.64 11.53
N SER A 154 6.92 -25.96 11.37
CA SER A 154 8.18 -26.68 11.13
C SER A 154 8.76 -26.35 9.74
N PRO A 155 10.09 -26.44 9.55
CA PRO A 155 10.69 -26.31 8.23
C PRO A 155 10.07 -27.23 7.17
N GLU A 156 9.69 -28.45 7.57
CA GLU A 156 9.01 -29.44 6.72
C GLU A 156 7.63 -28.96 6.28
N ASP A 157 6.84 -28.39 7.20
CA ASP A 157 5.52 -27.82 6.87
C ASP A 157 5.66 -26.62 5.92
N ILE A 158 6.63 -25.74 6.17
CA ILE A 158 6.91 -24.60 5.31
C ILE A 158 7.27 -25.08 3.91
N CYS A 159 8.19 -26.05 3.79
CA CYS A 159 8.59 -26.62 2.50
C CYS A 159 7.41 -27.25 1.77
N THR A 160 6.60 -28.05 2.48
CA THR A 160 5.44 -28.73 1.92
C THR A 160 4.42 -27.71 1.40
N ASN A 161 4.17 -26.63 2.15
CA ASN A 161 3.23 -25.58 1.76
C ASN A 161 3.73 -24.79 0.54
N LEU A 162 5.02 -24.49 0.46
CA LEU A 162 5.63 -23.80 -0.69
C LEU A 162 5.61 -24.67 -1.96
N VAL A 163 5.91 -25.97 -1.85
CA VAL A 163 5.80 -26.90 -2.97
C VAL A 163 4.35 -27.02 -3.42
N ARG A 164 3.41 -27.13 -2.48
CA ARG A 164 1.96 -27.17 -2.78
C ARG A 164 1.51 -25.90 -3.50
N GLU A 165 1.93 -24.72 -3.05
CA GLU A 165 1.67 -23.44 -3.72
C GLU A 165 2.10 -23.49 -5.19
N LYS A 166 3.34 -23.90 -5.47
CA LYS A 166 3.85 -23.96 -6.85
C LYS A 166 3.18 -25.02 -7.72
N LEU A 167 2.81 -26.16 -7.15
CA LEU A 167 2.01 -27.16 -7.86
C LEU A 167 0.63 -26.62 -8.22
N LEU A 168 -0.03 -25.88 -7.34
CA LEU A 168 -1.33 -25.25 -7.61
C LEU A 168 -1.24 -24.17 -8.70
N GLU A 169 -0.13 -23.42 -8.77
CA GLU A 169 0.10 -22.45 -9.86
C GLU A 169 0.30 -23.13 -11.23
N CYS A 170 0.84 -24.35 -11.25
CA CYS A 170 1.24 -25.04 -12.49
C CYS A 170 0.24 -26.10 -12.97
N LEU A 171 -0.62 -26.63 -12.10
CA LEU A 171 -1.57 -27.68 -12.41
C LEU A 171 -2.99 -27.11 -12.55
N PRO A 172 -3.75 -27.50 -13.58
CA PRO A 172 -5.11 -26.98 -13.82
C PRO A 172 -6.16 -27.52 -12.84
N GLN A 173 -5.79 -28.39 -11.90
CA GLN A 173 -6.67 -29.05 -10.93
C GLN A 173 -6.09 -28.82 -9.54
N GLU A 174 -6.95 -28.58 -8.53
CA GLU A 174 -6.48 -28.54 -7.14
C GLU A 174 -5.76 -29.85 -6.78
N VAL A 175 -4.57 -29.74 -6.17
CA VAL A 175 -3.85 -30.91 -5.67
C VAL A 175 -4.68 -31.50 -4.52
N PRO A 176 -5.14 -32.76 -4.61
CA PRO A 176 -5.94 -33.36 -3.56
C PRO A 176 -5.22 -33.32 -2.21
N TYR A 177 -5.94 -33.03 -1.12
CA TYR A 177 -5.39 -33.03 0.24
C TYR A 177 -4.69 -34.35 0.65
N SER A 178 -4.96 -35.44 -0.08
CA SER A 178 -4.34 -36.75 0.11
C SER A 178 -2.93 -36.88 -0.49
N VAL A 179 -2.41 -35.87 -1.18
CA VAL A 179 -1.06 -35.93 -1.78
C VAL A 179 -0.01 -35.55 -0.73
N THR A 180 0.78 -36.53 -0.30
CA THR A 180 1.94 -36.36 0.58
C THR A 180 3.23 -36.34 -0.22
N GLN A 181 4.06 -35.31 -0.02
CA GLN A 181 5.43 -35.29 -0.54
C GLN A 181 6.28 -36.27 0.29
N VAL A 182 6.96 -37.20 -0.38
CA VAL A 182 7.90 -38.13 0.25
C VAL A 182 9.29 -37.78 -0.25
N THR A 183 10.17 -37.39 0.67
CA THR A 183 11.61 -37.23 0.38
C THR A 183 12.30 -38.51 0.82
N PRO A 184 12.87 -39.33 -0.08
CA PRO A 184 13.62 -40.52 0.31
C PRO A 184 14.87 -40.12 1.09
N VAL A 185 15.17 -40.87 2.16
CA VAL A 185 16.42 -40.79 2.93
C VAL A 185 17.54 -41.50 2.19
#